data_AF-A0A2D4S2L3-F1
#
_entry.id   AF-A0A2D4S2L3-F1
#
_cell.length_a   1.000
_cell.length_b   1.000
_cell.length_c   1.000
_cell.angle_alpha   90.00
_cell.angle_beta   90.00
_cell.angle_gamma   90.00
#
_symmetry.space_group_name_H-M   'P 1'
#
loop_
_entity.id
_entity.type
_entity.pdbx_description
1 polymer ?
#
loop_
_entity_poly.entity_id
_entity_poly.type
_entity_poly.pdbx_seq_one_letter_code
_entity_poly.pdbx_strand_id
1 'polypeptide(L)'
;MQAMMHHSEENGGVACLEYFPGKVQFFGNDLIETQGTQTGEKLKVPHMGWNQVSQVAHPMWDKIEDNSRFYFVHSYFVTAENEAHIKGRGHYGQDFVAAIGQDNVFAVQFHPEKSHTAGLQLLENFLNWDGQA
;
A
#
# COMPACT_ATOMS: atom_id res chain seq x y z
N MET A 1 2.15 -3.87 7.35
CA MET A 1 1.67 -4.61 6.16
C MET A 1 2.67 -5.65 5.68
N GLN A 2 3.90 -5.28 5.31
CA GLN A 2 4.89 -6.19 4.68
C GLN A 2 5.18 -7.50 5.45
N ALA A 3 5.25 -7.44 6.78
CA ALA A 3 5.48 -8.62 7.63
C ALA A 3 4.41 -9.71 7.49
N MET A 4 3.22 -9.40 6.95
CA MET A 4 2.12 -10.36 6.78
C MET A 4 2.22 -11.16 5.47
N MET A 5 3.17 -10.82 4.58
CA MET A 5 3.36 -11.53 3.32
C MET A 5 4.05 -12.89 3.55
N HIS A 6 4.32 -13.64 2.48
CA HIS A 6 5.12 -14.86 2.58
C HIS A 6 6.62 -14.57 2.71
N HIS A 7 7.12 -13.60 1.96
CA HIS A 7 8.55 -13.33 1.87
C HIS A 7 8.84 -11.86 1.55
N SER A 8 9.96 -11.34 2.06
CA SER A 8 10.53 -10.06 1.66
C SER A 8 11.93 -10.20 1.09
N GLU A 9 12.19 -9.57 -0.05
CA GLU A 9 13.54 -9.46 -0.64
C GLU A 9 14.49 -8.61 0.21
N GLU A 10 13.97 -7.81 1.14
CA GLU A 10 14.78 -6.98 2.03
C GLU A 10 15.75 -7.82 2.88
N ASN A 11 16.94 -7.25 3.15
CA ASN A 11 17.99 -7.89 3.95
C ASN A 11 18.45 -9.27 3.41
N GLY A 12 18.44 -9.43 2.08
CA GLY A 12 18.89 -10.67 1.43
C GLY A 12 17.89 -11.80 1.42
N GLY A 13 16.62 -11.52 1.75
CA GLY A 13 15.55 -12.51 1.79
C GLY A 13 15.16 -12.88 3.22
N VAL A 14 13.89 -12.73 3.57
CA VAL A 14 13.35 -13.11 4.88
C VAL A 14 11.95 -13.70 4.75
N ALA A 15 11.71 -14.83 5.42
CA ALA A 15 10.38 -15.40 5.57
C ALA A 15 9.56 -14.52 6.53
N CYS A 16 8.31 -14.27 6.16
CA CYS A 16 7.39 -13.41 6.89
C CYS A 16 6.33 -14.27 7.62
N LEU A 17 5.21 -13.68 8.04
CA LEU A 17 4.18 -14.39 8.82
C LEU A 17 3.30 -15.33 7.99
N GLU A 18 3.42 -15.31 6.66
CA GLU A 18 2.66 -16.16 5.73
C GLU A 18 1.13 -16.02 5.84
N TYR A 19 0.64 -14.84 6.25
CA TYR A 19 -0.80 -14.58 6.40
C TYR A 19 -1.47 -14.30 5.04
N PHE A 20 -0.79 -13.61 4.14
CA PHE A 20 -1.27 -13.31 2.80
C PHE A 20 -0.33 -13.86 1.72
N PRO A 21 -0.88 -14.49 0.65
CA PRO A 21 -0.10 -14.90 -0.52
C PRO A 21 0.37 -13.65 -1.27
N GLY A 22 1.67 -13.40 -1.20
CA GLY A 22 2.30 -12.23 -1.77
C GLY A 22 3.75 -12.09 -1.36
N LYS A 23 4.46 -11.20 -2.04
CA LYS A 23 5.89 -10.93 -1.84
C LYS A 23 6.13 -9.44 -1.64
N VAL A 24 7.17 -9.12 -0.89
CA VAL A 24 7.69 -7.76 -0.74
C VAL A 24 8.94 -7.65 -1.61
N GLN A 25 8.91 -6.76 -2.61
CA GLN A 25 9.92 -6.67 -3.66
C GLN A 25 10.56 -5.29 -3.70
N PHE A 26 11.83 -5.23 -4.07
CA PHE A 26 12.53 -3.95 -4.22
C PHE A 26 12.05 -3.22 -5.48
N PHE A 27 11.83 -1.91 -5.41
CA PHE A 27 11.51 -1.10 -6.60
C PHE A 27 12.61 -1.10 -7.67
N GLY A 28 13.85 -1.46 -7.30
CA GLY A 28 15.01 -1.40 -8.18
C GLY A 28 15.72 -0.03 -8.13
N ASN A 29 16.91 0.03 -8.74
CA ASN A 29 17.76 1.23 -8.73
C ASN A 29 17.49 2.18 -9.90
N ASP A 30 16.82 1.68 -10.95
CA ASP A 30 16.55 2.38 -12.21
C ASP A 30 15.06 2.37 -12.53
N LEU A 31 14.25 2.65 -11.50
CA LEU A 31 12.80 2.78 -11.63
C LEU A 31 12.47 4.01 -12.51
N ILE A 32 11.61 3.80 -13.51
CA ILE A 32 11.15 4.82 -14.45
C ILE A 32 9.64 4.97 -14.31
N GLU A 33 9.13 6.18 -14.40
CA GLU A 33 7.70 6.45 -14.47
C GLU A 33 7.09 5.89 -15.76
N THR A 34 6.02 5.12 -15.67
CA THR A 34 5.38 4.45 -16.81
C THR A 34 4.05 5.05 -17.21
N GLN A 35 3.51 5.99 -16.41
CA GLN A 35 2.20 6.58 -16.64
C GLN A 35 2.19 8.10 -16.39
N GLY A 36 1.20 8.77 -16.98
CA GLY A 36 0.98 10.20 -16.79
C GLY A 36 2.01 11.10 -17.47
N THR A 37 2.03 12.38 -17.05
CA THR A 37 2.83 13.44 -17.70
C THR A 37 4.34 13.32 -17.50
N GLN A 38 4.76 12.47 -16.56
CA GLN A 38 6.17 12.25 -16.21
C GLN A 38 6.72 10.93 -16.77
N THR A 39 5.97 10.25 -17.65
CA THR A 39 6.39 8.99 -18.28
C THR A 39 7.81 9.10 -18.87
N GLY A 40 8.69 8.17 -18.52
CA GLY A 40 10.10 8.14 -18.93
C GLY A 40 11.06 8.84 -17.97
N GLU A 41 10.57 9.56 -16.95
CA GLU A 41 11.42 10.17 -15.93
C GLU A 41 11.94 9.13 -14.93
N LYS A 42 13.19 9.31 -14.49
CA LYS A 42 13.78 8.47 -13.43
C LYS A 42 13.20 8.84 -12.07
N LEU A 43 12.65 7.85 -11.40
CA LEU A 43 12.11 7.95 -10.05
C LEU A 43 13.19 7.67 -9.00
N LYS A 44 13.03 8.29 -7.82
CA LYS A 44 13.94 8.09 -6.69
C LYS A 44 13.44 6.93 -5.83
N VAL A 45 14.36 6.11 -5.34
CA VAL A 45 14.05 5.06 -4.36
C VAL A 45 14.80 5.39 -3.07
N PRO A 46 14.12 5.47 -1.90
CA PRO A 46 12.75 5.06 -1.62
C PRO A 46 11.67 5.93 -2.28
N HIS A 47 10.51 5.32 -2.55
CA HIS A 47 9.26 6.05 -2.77
C HIS A 47 8.95 6.83 -1.49
N MET A 48 9.07 8.15 -1.55
CA MET A 48 8.93 9.03 -0.39
C MET A 48 8.08 10.25 -0.75
N GLY A 49 6.97 10.43 -0.03
CA GLY A 49 6.08 11.57 -0.20
C GLY A 49 4.62 11.18 -0.26
N TRP A 50 3.81 12.12 -0.74
CA TRP A 50 2.36 11.97 -0.84
C TRP A 50 1.97 11.37 -2.18
N ASN A 51 1.27 10.23 -2.16
CA ASN A 51 0.81 9.55 -3.36
C ASN A 51 -0.67 9.16 -3.24
N GLN A 52 -1.35 9.07 -4.38
CA GLN A 52 -2.76 8.73 -4.45
C GLN A 52 -2.99 7.24 -4.23
N VAL A 53 -4.11 6.92 -3.58
CA VAL A 53 -4.57 5.53 -3.41
C VAL A 53 -5.93 5.40 -4.05
N SER A 54 -5.99 4.60 -5.12
CA SER A 54 -7.26 4.11 -5.67
C SER A 54 -7.80 3.01 -4.76
N GLN A 55 -9.09 3.08 -4.45
CA GLN A 55 -9.71 2.27 -3.41
C GLN A 55 -10.60 1.18 -4.01
N VAL A 56 -10.61 0.01 -3.37
CA VAL A 56 -11.67 -0.98 -3.54
C VAL A 56 -12.61 -0.85 -2.36
N ALA A 57 -13.92 -0.86 -2.61
CA ALA A 57 -14.95 -0.69 -1.58
C ALA A 57 -14.66 -1.53 -0.31
N HIS A 58 -14.60 -0.84 0.83
CA HIS A 58 -14.33 -1.43 2.15
C HIS A 58 -14.72 -0.40 3.24
N PRO A 59 -15.25 -0.80 4.41
CA PRO A 59 -15.64 0.13 5.49
C PRO A 59 -14.51 1.03 5.99
N MET A 60 -13.27 0.55 5.89
CA MET A 60 -12.08 1.34 6.22
C MET A 60 -11.97 2.63 5.41
N TRP A 61 -12.57 2.70 4.23
CA TRP A 61 -12.57 3.90 3.38
C TRP A 61 -13.71 4.87 3.64
N ASP A 62 -14.56 4.62 4.66
CA ASP A 62 -15.69 5.51 4.97
C ASP A 62 -15.23 6.96 5.11
N LYS A 63 -15.93 7.88 4.44
CA LYS A 63 -15.62 9.32 4.41
C LYS A 63 -14.21 9.69 3.93
N ILE A 64 -13.53 8.81 3.20
CA ILE A 64 -12.27 9.12 2.51
C ILE A 64 -12.56 9.08 1.02
N GLU A 65 -12.35 10.21 0.33
CA GLU A 65 -12.55 10.28 -1.12
C GLU A 65 -11.57 9.34 -1.86
N ASP A 66 -12.05 8.68 -2.92
CA ASP A 66 -11.18 7.86 -3.78
C ASP A 66 -10.05 8.71 -4.37
N ASN A 67 -8.86 8.11 -4.52
CA ASN A 67 -7.63 8.80 -4.93
C ASN A 67 -7.15 9.91 -3.97
N SER A 68 -7.61 9.91 -2.71
CA SER A 68 -6.99 10.67 -1.62
C SER A 68 -5.50 10.34 -1.48
N ARG A 69 -4.73 11.32 -1.03
CA ARG A 69 -3.29 11.19 -0.88
C ARG A 69 -2.90 10.74 0.52
N PHE A 70 -2.00 9.76 0.59
CA PHE A 70 -1.38 9.28 1.82
C PHE A 70 0.13 9.40 1.75
N TYR A 71 0.79 9.46 2.90
CA TYR A 71 2.24 9.59 3.01
C TYR A 71 2.93 8.23 3.01
N PHE A 72 3.82 8.02 2.04
CA PHE A 72 4.62 6.83 1.85
C PHE A 72 6.10 7.11 2.13
N VAL A 73 6.80 6.12 2.67
CA VAL A 73 8.26 6.09 2.77
C VAL A 73 8.74 4.62 2.77
N HIS A 74 9.05 4.09 1.59
CA HIS A 74 9.48 2.70 1.45
C HIS A 74 10.30 2.45 0.17
N SER A 75 11.29 1.57 0.26
CA SER A 75 12.07 1.09 -0.90
C SER A 75 11.52 -0.21 -1.49
N TYR A 76 10.72 -0.93 -0.70
CA TYR A 76 10.12 -2.21 -1.07
C TYR A 76 8.60 -2.08 -1.06
N PHE A 77 7.92 -2.81 -1.93
CA PHE A 77 6.47 -2.76 -2.08
C PHE A 77 5.88 -4.16 -2.16
N VAL A 78 4.59 -4.29 -1.87
CA VAL A 78 3.90 -5.58 -1.94
C VAL A 78 3.33 -5.83 -3.33
N THR A 79 3.57 -7.04 -3.83
CA THR A 79 2.78 -7.69 -4.87
C THR A 79 1.92 -8.76 -4.21
N ALA A 80 0.60 -8.68 -4.40
CA ALA A 80 -0.34 -9.70 -3.92
C ALA A 80 -0.70 -10.65 -5.06
N GLU A 81 -0.82 -11.94 -4.75
CA GLU A 81 -1.17 -12.96 -5.74
C GLU A 81 -2.70 -13.12 -5.89
N ASN A 82 -3.46 -12.71 -4.87
CA ASN A 82 -4.92 -12.72 -4.88
C ASN A 82 -5.50 -11.30 -4.91
N GLU A 83 -6.12 -10.97 -6.04
CA GLU A 83 -6.83 -9.72 -6.28
C GLU A 83 -7.92 -9.40 -5.25
N ALA A 84 -8.60 -10.43 -4.70
CA ALA A 84 -9.66 -10.23 -3.71
C ALA A 84 -9.16 -9.62 -2.39
N HIS A 85 -7.87 -9.77 -2.08
CA HIS A 85 -7.26 -9.23 -0.87
C HIS A 85 -6.87 -7.75 -1.01
N ILE A 86 -6.79 -7.21 -2.23
CA ILE A 86 -6.36 -5.85 -2.46
C ILE A 86 -7.50 -4.89 -2.16
N LYS A 87 -7.29 -3.97 -1.23
CA LYS A 87 -8.26 -2.93 -0.84
C LYS A 87 -7.86 -1.53 -1.31
N GLY A 88 -6.63 -1.35 -1.76
CA GLY A 88 -6.22 -0.13 -2.45
C GLY A 88 -4.90 -0.30 -3.20
N ARG A 89 -4.76 0.47 -4.28
CA ARG A 89 -3.56 0.49 -5.14
C ARG A 89 -2.99 1.89 -5.25
N GLY A 90 -1.67 1.97 -5.28
CA GLY A 90 -0.94 3.16 -5.70
C GLY A 90 -0.11 2.87 -6.95
N HIS A 91 0.41 3.93 -7.56
CA HIS A 91 1.34 3.84 -8.68
C HIS A 91 2.61 4.62 -8.36
N TYR A 92 3.77 3.99 -8.57
CA TYR A 92 5.07 4.67 -8.49
C TYR A 92 6.04 3.97 -9.46
N GLY A 93 6.05 4.40 -10.73
CA GLY A 93 6.71 3.70 -11.84
C GLY A 93 6.08 2.37 -12.22
N GLN A 94 5.46 1.70 -11.27
CA GLN A 94 4.66 0.49 -11.42
C GLN A 94 3.55 0.48 -10.36
N ASP A 95 2.51 -0.30 -10.62
CA ASP A 95 1.43 -0.50 -9.66
C ASP A 95 1.92 -1.30 -8.46
N PHE A 96 1.45 -0.90 -7.28
CA PHE A 96 1.74 -1.60 -6.04
C PHE A 96 0.51 -1.64 -5.14
N VAL A 97 0.52 -2.61 -4.22
CA VAL A 97 -0.55 -2.76 -3.23
C VAL A 97 -0.35 -1.74 -2.11
N ALA A 98 -1.26 -0.77 -2.03
CA ALA A 98 -1.25 0.27 -1.00
C ALA A 98 -2.01 -0.15 0.26
N ALA A 99 -3.03 -1.00 0.10
CA ALA A 99 -3.80 -1.57 1.20
C ALA A 99 -4.29 -2.99 0.87
N ILE A 100 -4.32 -3.85 1.89
CA ILE A 100 -4.86 -5.21 1.84
C ILE A 100 -5.87 -5.42 2.96
N GLY A 101 -6.80 -6.34 2.73
CA GLY A 101 -7.71 -6.79 3.77
C GLY A 101 -8.39 -8.11 3.44
N GLN A 102 -8.65 -8.86 4.50
CA GLN A 102 -9.39 -10.13 4.49
C GLN A 102 -9.92 -10.35 5.90
N ASP A 103 -11.18 -10.80 6.00
CA ASP A 103 -11.87 -10.99 7.27
C ASP A 103 -11.76 -9.73 8.15
N ASN A 104 -11.24 -9.86 9.36
CA ASN A 104 -11.05 -8.76 10.31
C ASN A 104 -9.68 -8.08 10.22
N VAL A 105 -8.89 -8.37 9.19
CA VAL A 105 -7.55 -7.80 9.01
C VAL A 105 -7.58 -6.74 7.91
N PHE A 106 -7.04 -5.57 8.23
CA PHE A 106 -6.75 -4.51 7.26
C PHE A 106 -5.36 -3.95 7.52
N ALA A 107 -4.55 -3.83 6.48
CA ALA A 107 -3.19 -3.32 6.58
C ALA A 107 -2.85 -2.40 5.41
N VAL A 108 -2.06 -1.37 5.70
CA VAL A 108 -1.68 -0.32 4.72
C VAL A 108 -0.16 -0.21 4.60
N GLN A 109 0.30 0.16 3.42
CA GLN A 109 1.72 0.42 3.13
C GLN A 109 2.14 1.84 3.53
N PHE A 110 1.21 2.80 3.40
CA PHE A 110 1.42 4.17 3.83
C PHE A 110 1.32 4.32 5.35
N HIS A 111 1.67 5.50 5.84
CA HIS A 111 1.64 5.86 7.25
C HIS A 111 0.41 6.71 7.56
N PRO A 112 -0.71 6.13 8.04
CA PRO A 112 -1.92 6.90 8.33
C PRO A 112 -1.65 8.01 9.37
N GLU A 113 -0.78 7.77 10.35
CA GLU A 113 -0.38 8.75 11.35
C GLU A 113 0.39 9.96 10.77
N LYS A 114 0.93 9.83 9.54
CA LYS A 114 1.62 10.90 8.81
C LYS A 114 0.80 11.45 7.64
N SER A 115 -0.43 10.99 7.46
CA SER A 115 -1.28 11.27 6.29
C SER A 115 -2.38 12.31 6.55
N HIS A 116 -2.16 13.20 7.52
CA HIS A 116 -3.06 14.31 7.87
C HIS A 116 -4.52 13.82 8.07
N THR A 117 -5.51 14.60 7.65
CA THR A 117 -6.95 14.34 7.80
C THR A 117 -7.39 13.00 7.21
N ALA A 118 -6.91 12.60 6.02
CA ALA A 118 -7.26 11.32 5.42
C ALA A 118 -6.73 10.14 6.26
N GLY A 119 -5.51 10.28 6.79
CA GLY A 119 -4.92 9.30 7.69
C GLY A 119 -5.63 9.19 9.04
N LEU A 120 -6.00 10.32 9.63
CA LEU A 120 -6.78 10.37 10.88
C LEU A 120 -8.17 9.75 10.69
N GLN A 121 -8.85 10.03 9.57
CA GLN A 121 -10.13 9.41 9.25
C GLN A 121 -9.99 7.89 9.13
N LEU A 122 -8.93 7.39 8.48
CA LEU A 122 -8.70 5.95 8.37
C LEU A 122 -8.52 5.30 9.75
N LEU A 123 -7.80 5.96 10.67
CA LEU A 123 -7.63 5.47 12.05
C LEU A 123 -8.94 5.51 12.84
N GLU A 124 -9.76 6.55 12.67
CA GLU A 124 -11.11 6.60 13.25
C GLU A 124 -11.99 5.46 12.71
N ASN A 125 -11.94 5.19 11.41
CA ASN A 125 -12.68 4.10 10.79
C ASN A 125 -12.23 2.75 11.37
N PHE A 126 -10.91 2.55 11.56
CA PHE A 126 -10.38 1.33 12.18
C PHE A 126 -10.90 1.11 13.60
N LEU A 127 -10.95 2.17 14.42
CA LEU A 127 -11.43 2.08 15.81
C LEU A 127 -12.93 1.77 15.91
N ASN A 128 -13.71 2.17 14.89
CA ASN A 128 -15.15 1.95 14.84
C ASN A 128 -15.54 0.70 14.01
N TRP A 129 -14.57 0.01 13.42
CA TRP A 129 -14.82 -1.15 12.57
C TRP A 129 -15.14 -2.40 13.42
N ASP A 130 -16.21 -3.11 13.05
CA ASP A 130 -16.62 -4.37 13.69
C ASP A 130 -15.90 -5.60 13.15
N GLY A 131 -14.98 -5.42 12.20
CA GLY A 131 -14.21 -6.48 11.55
C GLY A 131 -14.92 -7.17 10.39
N GLN A 132 -16.03 -6.62 9.88
CA GLN A 132 -16.76 -7.14 8.72
C GLN A 132 -16.71 -6.15 7.54
N ALA A 133 -16.54 -6.67 6.31
CA ALA A 133 -16.43 -5.87 5.09
C ALA A 133 -17.77 -5.68 4.37
#